data_AF-A0A421J4D7-F1
#
_entry.id   AF-A0A421J4D7-F1
#
_cell.length_a   1.000
_cell.length_b   1.000
_cell.length_c   1.000
_cell.angle_alpha   90.00
_cell.angle_beta   90.00
_cell.angle_gamma   90.00
#
_symmetry.space_group_name_H-M   'P 1'
#
loop_
_entity.id
_entity.type
_entity.pdbx_description
1 polymer ?
#
loop_
_entity_poly.entity_id
_entity_poly.type
_entity_poly.pdbx_seq_one_letter_code
_entity_poly.pdbx_strand_id
1 'polypeptide(L)'
;MQAVIYVIDKQSYEIKKDSEQVYTSIEELAEDLPDNTPRYIVVSYPLKTTDGRLKTPLVLVYWRPRTSGQESRMLYAGAVEMMRDKAGVSQNAPAWFKLSADDVVEQVIKYARKGLTPSQIGVILRDAHGVSQSKIVTGNKILRILKSNGLAPEIPEDLYYLIKKAVSVRKHLERNRKDKDSKFRLILIESRIHRLARYYRTVAVLPPNWKYESATASALVN
;
A
#
# COMPACT_ATOMS: atom_id res chain seq x y z
N MET A 1 -25.40 -14.48 6.81
CA MET A 1 -24.03 -14.15 6.36
C MET A 1 -23.29 -15.46 6.17
N GLN A 2 -22.31 -15.55 5.28
CA GLN A 2 -21.36 -16.68 5.26
C GLN A 2 -19.94 -16.13 5.22
N ALA A 3 -19.04 -16.65 6.04
CA ALA A 3 -17.64 -16.24 6.07
C ALA A 3 -16.69 -17.43 5.98
N VAL A 4 -15.55 -17.21 5.32
CA VAL A 4 -14.47 -18.19 5.18
C VAL A 4 -13.14 -17.52 5.54
N ILE A 5 -12.35 -18.18 6.40
CA ILE A 5 -11.03 -17.71 6.83
C ILE A 5 -9.95 -18.31 5.92
N TYR A 6 -9.01 -17.48 5.50
CA TYR A 6 -7.85 -17.85 4.71
C TYR A 6 -6.55 -17.49 5.43
N VAL A 7 -5.57 -18.37 5.27
CA VAL A 7 -4.24 -18.32 5.85
C VAL A 7 -3.18 -18.43 4.76
N ILE A 8 -2.08 -17.71 4.90
CA ILE A 8 -0.87 -17.91 4.09
C ILE A 8 -0.03 -18.98 4.76
N ASP A 9 0.19 -20.08 4.06
CA ASP A 9 1.12 -21.13 4.46
C ASP A 9 2.56 -20.58 4.36
N LYS A 10 3.31 -20.65 5.47
CA LYS A 10 4.67 -20.08 5.55
C LYS A 10 5.70 -20.89 4.76
N GLN A 11 5.42 -22.17 4.45
CA GLN A 11 6.35 -23.01 3.71
C GLN A 11 6.17 -22.87 2.20
N SER A 12 4.92 -22.96 1.74
CA SER A 12 4.59 -22.90 0.30
C SER A 12 4.31 -21.48 -0.22
N TYR A 13 4.07 -20.52 0.68
CA TYR A 13 3.60 -19.16 0.35
C TYR A 13 2.27 -19.11 -0.42
N GLU A 14 1.50 -20.20 -0.38
CA GLU A 14 0.16 -20.26 -0.96
C GLU A 14 -0.91 -19.81 0.04
N ILE A 15 -1.95 -19.16 -0.48
CA ILE A 15 -3.15 -18.82 0.30
C ILE A 15 -4.08 -20.02 0.28
N LYS A 16 -4.35 -20.59 1.46
CA LYS A 16 -5.24 -21.74 1.65
C LYS A 16 -6.36 -21.36 2.63
N LYS A 17 -7.47 -22.11 2.62
CA LYS A 17 -8.47 -22.00 3.67
C LYS A 17 -7.84 -22.45 5.00
N ASP A 18 -8.12 -21.73 6.08
CA ASP A 18 -7.63 -22.10 7.42
C ASP A 18 -8.39 -23.33 7.95
N SER A 19 -9.69 -23.40 7.66
CA SER A 19 -10.57 -24.53 7.93
C SER A 19 -11.62 -24.69 6.82
N GLU A 20 -12.25 -25.86 6.71
CA GLU A 20 -13.42 -26.05 5.82
C GLU A 20 -14.72 -25.52 6.45
N GLN A 21 -14.65 -24.92 7.64
CA GLN A 21 -15.80 -24.36 8.34
C GLN A 21 -16.27 -23.07 7.64
N VAL A 22 -17.58 -22.98 7.42
CA VAL A 22 -18.24 -21.78 6.90
C VAL A 22 -19.03 -21.16 8.06
N TYR A 23 -18.60 -19.98 8.51
CA TYR A 23 -19.24 -19.31 9.64
C TYR A 23 -20.50 -18.59 9.17
N THR A 24 -21.58 -18.72 9.94
CA THR A 24 -22.86 -18.07 9.62
C THR A 24 -23.17 -16.86 10.51
N SER A 25 -22.63 -16.88 11.73
CA SER A 25 -22.65 -15.79 12.72
C SER A 25 -21.30 -15.07 12.75
N ILE A 26 -21.33 -13.77 13.12
CA ILE A 26 -20.11 -12.97 13.28
C ILE A 26 -19.44 -13.23 14.63
N GLU A 27 -20.21 -13.64 15.62
CA GLU A 27 -19.74 -13.98 16.97
C GLU A 27 -18.87 -15.25 16.93
N GLU A 28 -19.35 -16.33 16.30
CA GLU A 28 -18.58 -17.57 16.12
C GLU A 28 -17.28 -17.32 15.34
N LEU A 29 -17.36 -16.46 14.32
CA LEU A 29 -16.19 -16.06 13.54
C LEU A 29 -15.17 -15.31 14.42
N ALA A 30 -15.62 -14.45 15.33
CA ALA A 30 -14.73 -13.67 16.18
C ALA A 30 -13.99 -14.53 17.20
N GLU A 31 -14.63 -15.59 17.72
CA GLU A 31 -14.03 -16.51 18.68
C GLU A 31 -12.88 -17.35 18.08
N ASP A 32 -13.00 -17.71 16.80
CA ASP A 32 -12.00 -18.55 16.12
C ASP A 32 -10.84 -17.73 15.51
N LEU A 33 -10.91 -16.40 15.55
CA LEU A 33 -9.85 -15.55 15.02
C LEU A 33 -8.63 -15.52 15.95
N PRO A 34 -7.41 -15.76 15.43
CA PRO A 34 -6.22 -15.79 16.27
C PRO A 34 -5.82 -14.38 16.73
N ASP A 35 -5.45 -14.28 18.00
CA ASP A 35 -5.01 -13.01 18.63
C ASP A 35 -3.64 -12.53 18.19
N ASN A 36 -2.81 -13.39 17.58
CA ASN A 36 -1.39 -13.09 17.31
C ASN A 36 -0.99 -13.19 15.84
N THR A 37 -1.85 -13.68 14.95
CA THR A 37 -1.54 -13.85 13.52
C THR A 37 -2.56 -13.17 12.63
N PRO A 38 -2.13 -12.52 11.53
CA PRO A 38 -3.07 -11.96 10.58
C PRO A 38 -3.84 -13.07 9.84
N ARG A 39 -5.08 -12.74 9.42
CA ARG A 39 -5.95 -13.61 8.61
C ARG A 39 -6.70 -12.79 7.56
N TYR A 40 -7.04 -13.43 6.44
CA TYR A 40 -8.00 -12.87 5.49
C TYR A 40 -9.34 -13.55 5.69
N ILE A 41 -10.40 -12.77 5.72
CA ILE A 41 -11.75 -13.28 5.89
C ILE A 41 -12.57 -12.77 4.72
N VAL A 42 -13.16 -13.69 3.96
CA VAL A 42 -14.10 -13.33 2.89
C VAL A 42 -15.50 -13.53 3.43
N VAL A 43 -16.25 -12.44 3.55
CA VAL A 43 -17.60 -12.40 4.10
C VAL A 43 -18.59 -12.11 2.97
N SER A 44 -19.59 -12.96 2.81
CA SER A 44 -20.78 -12.67 2.02
C SER A 44 -21.87 -12.13 2.95
N TYR A 45 -22.26 -10.87 2.71
CA TYR A 45 -23.30 -10.21 3.50
C TYR A 45 -24.51 -9.91 2.61
N PRO A 46 -25.64 -10.64 2.77
CA PRO A 46 -26.83 -10.41 1.95
C PRO A 46 -27.43 -9.03 2.27
N LEU A 47 -27.48 -8.17 1.27
CA LEU A 47 -28.06 -6.83 1.33
C LEU A 47 -29.32 -6.77 0.46
N LYS A 48 -30.39 -6.22 1.03
CA LYS A 48 -31.58 -5.84 0.26
C LYS A 48 -31.38 -4.42 -0.26
N THR A 49 -31.43 -4.26 -1.57
CA THR A 49 -31.43 -2.93 -2.22
C THR A 49 -32.80 -2.28 -2.00
N THR A 50 -32.88 -0.95 -2.11
CA THR A 50 -34.14 -0.18 -2.02
C THR A 50 -35.25 -0.72 -2.93
N ASP A 51 -34.87 -1.31 -4.07
CA ASP A 51 -35.79 -1.90 -5.06
C ASP A 51 -36.22 -3.34 -4.72
N GLY A 52 -35.95 -3.83 -3.51
CA GLY A 52 -36.29 -5.19 -3.07
C GLY A 52 -35.38 -6.31 -3.60
N ARG A 53 -34.41 -6.00 -4.47
CA ARG A 53 -33.43 -6.97 -5.00
C ARG A 53 -32.43 -7.40 -3.92
N LEU A 54 -32.22 -8.71 -3.80
CA LEU A 54 -31.19 -9.31 -2.95
C LEU A 54 -29.84 -9.29 -3.69
N LYS A 55 -28.85 -8.60 -3.11
CA LYS A 55 -27.47 -8.58 -3.58
C LYS A 55 -26.58 -9.15 -2.48
N THR A 56 -25.65 -10.04 -2.83
CA THR A 56 -24.70 -10.64 -1.89
C THR A 56 -23.28 -10.17 -2.18
N PRO A 57 -22.92 -8.89 -1.88
CA PRO A 57 -21.55 -8.45 -2.05
C PRO A 57 -20.61 -9.27 -1.17
N LEU A 58 -19.47 -9.63 -1.75
CA LEU A 58 -18.32 -10.17 -1.03
C LEU A 58 -17.51 -9.00 -0.46
N VAL A 59 -17.16 -9.11 0.82
CA VAL A 59 -16.35 -8.15 1.57
C VAL A 59 -15.12 -8.88 2.09
N LEU A 60 -13.94 -8.34 1.80
CA LEU A 60 -12.68 -8.82 2.38
C LEU A 60 -12.40 -8.09 3.68
N VAL A 61 -12.40 -8.81 4.79
CA VAL A 61 -11.93 -8.30 6.08
C VAL A 61 -10.49 -8.77 6.28
N TYR A 62 -9.59 -7.80 6.48
CA TYR A 62 -8.18 -8.07 6.79
C TYR A 62 -7.95 -7.96 8.30
N TRP A 63 -7.98 -9.10 8.99
CA TRP A 63 -7.71 -9.18 10.42
C TRP A 63 -6.21 -9.05 10.69
N ARG A 64 -5.82 -8.05 11.48
CA ARG A 64 -4.41 -7.75 11.76
C ARG A 64 -4.22 -7.38 13.23
N PRO A 65 -4.03 -8.37 14.12
CA PRO A 65 -3.92 -8.11 15.55
C PRO A 65 -2.64 -7.34 15.91
N ARG A 66 -2.72 -6.53 16.98
CA ARG A 66 -1.64 -5.62 17.42
C ARG A 66 -0.41 -6.33 17.99
N THR A 67 -0.52 -7.60 18.33
CA THR A 67 0.57 -8.45 18.85
C THR A 67 1.33 -9.19 17.73
N SER A 68 0.82 -9.18 16.49
CA SER A 68 1.45 -9.92 15.37
C SER A 68 2.86 -9.44 15.02
N GLY A 69 3.75 -10.40 14.75
CA GLY A 69 5.13 -10.13 14.34
C GLY A 69 5.22 -9.32 13.04
N GLN A 70 6.25 -8.48 12.94
CA GLN A 70 6.44 -7.58 11.79
C GLN A 70 6.57 -8.34 10.45
N GLU A 71 7.26 -9.47 10.45
CA GLU A 71 7.43 -10.32 9.26
C GLU A 71 6.09 -10.84 8.73
N SER A 72 5.27 -11.45 9.59
CA SER A 72 3.94 -11.96 9.20
C SER A 72 3.02 -10.83 8.75
N ARG A 73 3.09 -9.66 9.39
CA ARG A 73 2.37 -8.47 8.95
C ARG A 73 2.78 -8.01 7.55
N MET A 74 4.06 -8.04 7.23
CA MET A 74 4.56 -7.67 5.91
C MET A 74 4.15 -8.68 4.84
N LEU A 75 4.22 -9.98 5.16
CA LEU A 75 3.79 -11.05 4.26
C LEU A 75 2.30 -10.89 3.86
N TYR A 76 1.42 -10.72 4.84
CA TYR A 76 -0.01 -10.51 4.59
C TYR A 76 -0.32 -9.14 3.99
N ALA A 77 0.45 -8.09 4.29
CA ALA A 77 0.25 -6.81 3.62
C ALA A 77 0.57 -6.89 2.12
N GLY A 78 1.54 -7.71 1.72
CA GLY A 78 1.93 -7.91 0.32
C GLY A 78 0.90 -8.68 -0.51
N ALA A 79 0.20 -9.64 0.09
CA ALA A 79 -0.75 -10.51 -0.61
C ALA A 79 -2.22 -10.06 -0.56
N VAL A 80 -2.55 -8.98 0.17
CA VAL A 80 -3.94 -8.54 0.37
C VAL A 80 -4.65 -8.17 -0.93
N GLU A 81 -3.95 -7.52 -1.86
CA GLU A 81 -4.51 -7.13 -3.16
C GLU A 81 -4.73 -8.36 -4.06
N MET A 82 -3.77 -9.29 -4.06
CA MET A 82 -3.91 -10.56 -4.78
C MET A 82 -5.13 -11.34 -4.28
N MET A 83 -5.34 -11.39 -2.96
CA MET A 83 -6.50 -12.04 -2.37
C MET A 83 -7.80 -11.33 -2.75
N ARG A 84 -7.83 -10.00 -2.68
CA ARG A 84 -9.01 -9.19 -3.05
C ARG A 84 -9.43 -9.43 -4.50
N ASP A 85 -8.48 -9.38 -5.42
CA ASP A 85 -8.75 -9.55 -6.85
C ASP A 85 -9.21 -10.98 -7.15
N LYS A 86 -8.57 -11.99 -6.55
CA LYS A 86 -8.93 -13.40 -6.77
C LYS A 86 -10.25 -13.81 -6.11
N ALA A 87 -10.58 -13.22 -4.96
CA ALA A 87 -11.85 -13.45 -4.28
C ALA A 87 -13.04 -12.72 -4.94
N GLY A 88 -12.82 -11.88 -5.95
CA GLY A 88 -13.90 -11.16 -6.64
C GLY A 88 -14.64 -10.16 -5.73
N VAL A 89 -13.97 -9.66 -4.70
CA VAL A 89 -14.54 -8.70 -3.73
C VAL A 89 -14.89 -7.40 -4.45
N SER A 90 -16.06 -6.85 -4.14
CA SER A 90 -16.63 -5.71 -4.87
C SER A 90 -15.64 -4.55 -4.98
N GLN A 91 -15.31 -4.17 -6.21
CA GLN A 91 -14.44 -3.03 -6.56
C GLN A 91 -15.21 -1.71 -6.64
N ASN A 92 -16.49 -1.70 -6.26
CA ASN A 92 -17.32 -0.50 -6.31
C ASN A 92 -17.13 0.33 -5.05
N ALA A 93 -17.24 1.65 -5.19
CA ALA A 93 -17.31 2.53 -4.03
C ALA A 93 -18.49 2.12 -3.12
N PRO A 94 -18.34 2.19 -1.79
CA PRO A 94 -19.42 1.88 -0.87
C PRO A 94 -20.64 2.78 -1.12
N ALA A 95 -21.85 2.25 -0.95
CA ALA A 95 -23.08 3.01 -1.21
C ALA A 95 -23.24 4.26 -0.31
N TRP A 96 -22.61 4.26 0.87
CA TRP A 96 -22.61 5.41 1.79
C TRP A 96 -21.57 6.48 1.43
N PHE A 97 -20.66 6.19 0.50
CA PHE A 97 -19.63 7.13 0.07
C PHE A 97 -20.25 8.14 -0.91
N LYS A 98 -20.34 9.41 -0.48
CA LYS A 98 -21.08 10.46 -1.20
C LYS A 98 -20.21 11.38 -2.04
N LEU A 99 -18.89 11.35 -1.88
CA LEU A 99 -17.99 12.24 -2.65
C LEU A 99 -17.93 11.76 -4.10
N SER A 100 -17.98 12.71 -5.02
CA SER A 100 -17.82 12.41 -6.44
C SER A 100 -16.36 12.11 -6.79
N ALA A 101 -16.14 11.55 -7.97
CA ALA A 101 -14.79 11.35 -8.49
C ALA A 101 -14.03 12.68 -8.62
N ASP A 102 -14.72 13.74 -9.04
CA ASP A 102 -14.14 15.06 -9.26
C ASP A 102 -13.70 15.71 -7.94
N ASP A 103 -14.50 15.59 -6.88
CA ASP A 103 -14.14 16.08 -5.53
C ASP A 103 -12.86 15.41 -5.02
N VAL A 104 -12.72 14.10 -5.26
CA VAL A 104 -11.51 13.35 -4.86
C VAL A 104 -10.30 13.81 -5.67
N VAL A 105 -10.46 14.07 -6.97
CA VAL A 105 -9.38 14.60 -7.81
C VAL A 105 -8.96 16.00 -7.35
N GLU A 106 -9.91 16.88 -7.05
CA GLU A 106 -9.63 18.22 -6.53
C GLU A 106 -8.86 18.15 -5.21
N GLN A 107 -9.29 17.27 -4.31
CA GLN A 107 -8.63 17.09 -3.02
C GLN A 107 -7.21 16.51 -3.17
N VAL A 108 -6.98 15.59 -4.12
CA VAL A 108 -5.63 15.10 -4.48
C VAL A 108 -4.75 16.26 -4.95
N ILE A 109 -5.25 17.10 -5.86
CA ILE A 109 -4.51 18.26 -6.40
C ILE A 109 -4.18 19.25 -5.28
N LYS A 110 -5.14 19.53 -4.39
CA LYS A 110 -4.96 20.42 -3.23
C LYS A 110 -3.85 19.93 -2.31
N TYR A 111 -3.81 18.64 -2.00
CA TYR A 111 -2.76 18.08 -1.15
C TYR A 111 -1.41 17.99 -1.85
N ALA A 112 -1.38 17.73 -3.15
CA ALA A 112 -0.15 17.75 -3.94
C ALA A 112 0.46 19.15 -4.01
N ARG A 113 -0.36 20.20 -4.17
CA ARG A 113 0.09 21.60 -4.10
C ARG A 113 0.67 21.99 -2.73
N LYS A 114 0.28 21.29 -1.67
CA LYS A 114 0.88 21.43 -0.33
C LYS A 114 2.23 20.69 -0.19
N GLY A 115 2.69 20.01 -1.24
CA GLY A 115 3.95 19.25 -1.23
C GLY A 115 3.84 17.86 -0.59
N LEU A 116 2.63 17.33 -0.40
CA LEU A 116 2.45 15.98 0.15
C LEU A 116 2.71 14.92 -0.92
N THR A 117 3.30 13.79 -0.49
CA THR A 117 3.60 12.70 -1.41
C THR A 117 2.35 11.88 -1.76
N PRO A 118 2.32 11.19 -2.91
CA PRO A 118 1.19 10.33 -3.29
C PRO A 118 0.77 9.35 -2.19
N SER A 119 1.75 8.79 -1.47
CA SER A 119 1.51 7.87 -0.35
C SER A 119 0.82 8.57 0.82
N GLN A 120 1.29 9.76 1.21
CA GLN A 120 0.67 10.57 2.27
C GLN A 120 -0.74 11.03 1.90
N ILE A 121 -0.94 11.45 0.65
CA ILE A 121 -2.25 11.84 0.13
C ILE A 121 -3.24 10.68 0.27
N GLY A 122 -2.83 9.46 -0.10
CA GLY A 122 -3.69 8.28 0.03
C GLY A 122 -4.09 7.96 1.47
N VAL A 123 -3.19 8.19 2.44
CA VAL A 123 -3.49 8.01 3.87
C VAL A 123 -4.49 9.07 4.34
N ILE A 124 -4.27 10.34 4.00
CA ILE A 124 -5.18 11.43 4.41
C ILE A 124 -6.57 11.27 3.78
N LEU A 125 -6.65 10.89 2.50
CA LEU A 125 -7.92 10.62 1.83
C LEU A 125 -8.70 9.51 2.54
N ARG A 126 -8.01 8.48 3.04
CA ARG A 126 -8.63 7.39 3.79
C ARG A 126 -9.12 7.84 5.16
N ASP A 127 -8.24 8.46 5.93
CA ASP A 127 -8.47 8.70 7.35
C ASP A 127 -9.36 9.93 7.59
N ALA A 128 -9.21 10.99 6.77
CA ALA A 128 -9.97 12.23 6.93
C ALA A 128 -11.23 12.30 6.05
N HIS A 129 -11.20 11.69 4.86
CA HIS A 129 -12.29 11.81 3.87
C HIS A 129 -13.06 10.51 3.64
N GLY A 130 -12.68 9.41 4.30
CA GLY A 130 -13.34 8.11 4.16
C GLY A 130 -13.16 7.46 2.78
N VAL A 131 -12.20 7.93 1.97
CA VAL A 131 -11.89 7.36 0.65
C VAL A 131 -11.08 6.09 0.85
N SER A 132 -11.70 4.92 0.69
CA SER A 132 -11.01 3.64 0.86
C SER A 132 -9.83 3.47 -0.10
N GLN A 133 -10.08 3.61 -1.40
CA GLN A 133 -9.08 3.63 -2.46
C GLN A 133 -9.46 4.64 -3.54
N SER A 134 -8.53 5.50 -3.91
CA SER A 134 -8.72 6.47 -4.99
C SER A 134 -8.99 5.82 -6.34
N LYS A 135 -8.38 4.66 -6.63
CA LYS A 135 -8.61 3.89 -7.87
C LYS A 135 -10.07 3.45 -8.01
N ILE A 136 -10.71 3.06 -6.91
CA ILE A 136 -12.11 2.61 -6.91
C ILE A 136 -13.05 3.76 -7.24
N VAL A 137 -12.79 4.94 -6.68
CA VAL A 137 -13.67 6.10 -6.86
C VAL A 137 -13.43 6.81 -8.20
N THR A 138 -12.16 7.03 -8.56
CA THR A 138 -11.78 7.87 -9.73
C THR A 138 -11.39 7.06 -10.96
N GLY A 139 -11.28 5.74 -10.86
CA GLY A 139 -10.74 4.86 -11.91
C GLY A 139 -9.21 4.91 -12.07
N ASN A 140 -8.54 5.91 -11.50
CA ASN A 140 -7.10 6.15 -11.68
C ASN A 140 -6.33 6.08 -10.35
N LYS A 141 -5.04 5.69 -10.42
CA LYS A 141 -4.12 5.78 -9.28
C LYS A 141 -3.71 7.23 -9.03
N ILE A 142 -3.40 7.57 -7.78
CA ILE A 142 -2.98 8.93 -7.37
C ILE A 142 -1.85 9.47 -8.26
N LEU A 143 -0.80 8.67 -8.49
CA LEU A 143 0.33 9.08 -9.34
C LEU A 143 -0.11 9.45 -10.78
N ARG A 144 -1.11 8.75 -11.33
CA ARG A 144 -1.63 9.03 -12.67
C ARG A 144 -2.48 10.31 -12.71
N ILE A 145 -3.23 10.58 -11.64
CA ILE A 145 -3.97 11.84 -11.46
C ILE A 145 -2.97 13.00 -11.42
N LEU A 146 -1.89 12.87 -10.64
CA LEU A 146 -0.85 13.90 -10.55
C LEU A 146 -0.13 14.13 -11.89
N LYS A 147 0.19 13.05 -12.62
CA LYS A 147 0.83 13.15 -13.94
C LYS A 147 -0.06 13.85 -14.96
N SER A 148 -1.36 13.57 -14.95
CA SER A 148 -2.32 14.20 -15.85
C SER A 148 -2.51 15.69 -15.57
N ASN A 149 -2.26 16.10 -14.32
CA ASN A 149 -2.35 17.50 -13.87
C ASN A 149 -0.98 18.23 -13.84
N GLY A 150 0.09 17.61 -14.34
CA GLY A 150 1.44 18.22 -14.35
C GLY A 150 2.07 18.41 -12.97
N LEU A 151 1.56 17.74 -11.93
CA LEU A 151 2.05 17.82 -10.54
C LEU A 151 2.85 16.57 -10.12
N ALA A 152 3.28 15.76 -11.10
CA ALA A 152 4.08 14.58 -10.81
C ALA A 152 5.53 14.99 -10.45
N PRO A 153 6.12 14.36 -9.43
CA PRO A 153 7.52 14.60 -9.10
C PRO A 153 8.44 14.07 -10.22
N GLU A 154 9.56 14.75 -10.46
CA GLU A 154 10.57 14.34 -11.46
C GLU A 154 11.18 12.98 -11.14
N ILE A 155 11.43 12.73 -9.85
CA ILE A 155 11.99 11.48 -9.34
C ILE A 155 10.87 10.71 -8.62
N PRO A 156 10.73 9.40 -8.86
CA PRO A 156 9.82 8.54 -8.10
C PRO A 156 10.04 8.65 -6.58
N GLU A 157 8.93 8.68 -5.82
CA GLU A 157 8.92 8.87 -4.36
C GLU A 157 9.82 7.86 -3.61
N ASP A 158 9.76 6.59 -4.01
CA ASP A 158 10.54 5.50 -3.43
C ASP A 158 12.04 5.69 -3.63
N LEU A 159 12.45 6.11 -4.83
CA LEU A 159 13.84 6.43 -5.15
C LEU A 159 14.31 7.68 -4.38
N TYR A 160 13.47 8.72 -4.32
CA TYR A 160 13.75 9.94 -3.55
C TYR A 160 14.02 9.63 -2.07
N TYR A 161 13.17 8.82 -1.41
CA TYR A 161 13.36 8.51 0.00
C TYR A 161 14.55 7.57 0.27
N LEU A 162 14.91 6.69 -0.67
CA LEU A 162 16.16 5.91 -0.56
C LEU A 162 17.38 6.83 -0.64
N ILE A 163 17.40 7.77 -1.59
CA ILE A 163 18.47 8.76 -1.73
C ILE A 163 18.54 9.62 -0.46
N LYS A 164 17.41 10.15 0.02
CA LYS A 164 17.34 10.96 1.25
C LYS A 164 17.91 10.23 2.47
N LYS A 165 17.60 8.93 2.59
CA LYS A 165 18.15 8.07 3.64
C LYS A 165 19.67 7.90 3.48
N ALA A 166 20.14 7.64 2.26
CA ALA A 166 21.58 7.53 1.98
C ALA A 166 22.35 8.80 2.34
N VAL A 167 21.81 9.98 1.99
CA VAL A 167 22.41 11.28 2.35
C VAL A 167 22.51 11.46 3.87
N SER A 168 21.44 11.11 4.60
CA SER A 168 21.45 11.19 6.07
C SER A 168 22.49 10.25 6.71
N VAL A 169 22.55 8.98 6.26
CA VAL A 169 23.52 8.00 6.75
C VAL A 169 24.96 8.42 6.42
N ARG A 170 25.18 9.00 5.24
CA ARG A 170 26.48 9.54 4.84
C ARG A 170 26.92 10.70 5.72
N LYS A 171 26.03 11.67 5.98
CA LYS A 171 26.29 12.78 6.90
C LYS A 171 26.62 12.30 8.33
N HIS A 172 25.99 11.22 8.79
CA HIS A 172 26.33 10.56 10.05
C HIS A 172 27.73 9.94 10.01
N LEU A 173 28.08 9.22 8.94
CA LEU A 173 29.39 8.57 8.78
C LEU A 173 30.56 9.55 8.65
N GLU A 174 30.33 10.73 8.08
CA GLU A 174 31.36 11.78 8.01
C GLU A 174 31.85 12.21 9.40
N ARG A 175 30.93 12.26 10.37
CA ARG A 175 31.22 12.55 11.79
C ARG A 175 31.71 11.31 12.52
N ASN A 176 31.13 10.15 12.22
CA ASN A 176 31.37 8.88 12.92
C ASN A 176 32.10 7.87 12.04
N ARG A 177 33.35 8.17 11.66
CA ARG A 177 34.15 7.36 10.71
C ARG A 177 34.44 5.93 11.16
N LYS A 178 34.35 5.65 12.47
CA LYS A 178 34.60 4.32 13.06
C LYS A 178 33.36 3.41 13.04
N ASP A 179 32.18 3.93 12.71
CA ASP A 179 30.93 3.18 12.67
C ASP A 179 30.87 2.27 11.42
N LYS A 180 31.34 1.03 11.59
CA LYS A 180 31.36 0.02 10.52
C LYS A 180 29.97 -0.48 10.14
N ASP A 181 29.02 -0.49 11.08
CA ASP A 181 27.66 -0.95 10.84
C ASP A 181 26.90 0.05 9.95
N SER A 182 26.98 1.35 10.25
CA SER A 182 26.39 2.37 9.38
C SER A 182 27.03 2.37 7.99
N LYS A 183 28.35 2.11 7.89
CA LYS A 183 29.03 1.95 6.59
C LYS A 183 28.47 0.78 5.80
N PHE A 184 28.25 -0.36 6.44
CA PHE A 184 27.62 -1.52 5.80
C PHE A 184 26.19 -1.22 5.35
N ARG A 185 25.39 -0.56 6.21
CA ARG A 185 24.01 -0.15 5.88
C ARG A 185 23.95 0.83 4.72
N LEU A 186 24.91 1.76 4.62
CA LEU A 186 25.01 2.68 3.48
C LEU A 186 25.19 1.90 2.16
N ILE A 187 26.09 0.90 2.13
CA ILE A 187 26.32 0.05 0.95
C ILE A 187 25.02 -0.65 0.52
N LEU A 188 24.24 -1.17 1.48
CA LEU A 188 22.95 -1.80 1.18
C LEU A 188 21.93 -0.82 0.60
N ILE A 189 21.87 0.41 1.13
CA ILE A 189 20.96 1.45 0.63
C ILE A 189 21.37 1.87 -0.78
N GLU A 190 22.65 2.14 -1.03
CA GLU A 190 23.17 2.52 -2.36
C GLU A 190 22.96 1.40 -3.39
N SER A 191 23.15 0.15 -2.98
CA SER A 191 22.85 -1.03 -3.83
C SER A 191 21.37 -1.08 -4.22
N ARG A 192 20.45 -0.77 -3.29
CA ARG A 192 19.01 -0.68 -3.58
C ARG A 192 18.69 0.47 -4.52
N ILE A 193 19.32 1.64 -4.33
CA ILE A 193 19.18 2.81 -5.22
C ILE A 193 19.56 2.43 -6.65
N HIS A 194 20.73 1.81 -6.85
CA HIS A 194 21.19 1.40 -8.19
C HIS A 194 20.26 0.40 -8.87
N ARG A 195 19.74 -0.58 -8.11
CA ARG A 195 18.77 -1.56 -8.63
C ARG A 195 17.47 -0.88 -9.06
N LEU A 196 16.95 0.02 -8.23
CA LEU A 196 15.69 0.72 -8.48
C LEU A 196 15.82 1.73 -9.64
N ALA A 197 16.92 2.48 -9.69
CA ALA A 197 17.24 3.37 -10.79
C ALA A 197 17.37 2.62 -12.12
N ARG A 198 17.99 1.44 -12.12
CA ARG A 198 18.07 0.58 -13.31
C ARG A 198 16.67 0.21 -13.82
N TYR A 199 15.79 -0.23 -12.92
CA TYR A 199 14.40 -0.53 -13.27
C TYR A 199 13.70 0.69 -13.88
N TYR A 200 13.75 1.86 -13.22
CA TYR A 200 13.09 3.07 -13.72
C TYR A 200 13.64 3.58 -15.05
N ARG A 201 14.92 3.33 -15.32
CA ARG A 201 15.53 3.59 -16.63
C ARG A 201 15.02 2.63 -17.70
N THR A 202 14.87 1.34 -17.39
CA THR A 202 14.31 0.37 -18.36
C THR A 202 12.86 0.66 -18.73
N VAL A 203 12.07 1.19 -17.80
CA VAL A 203 10.67 1.60 -18.05
C VAL A 203 10.52 3.04 -18.54
N ALA A 204 11.64 3.69 -18.93
CA ALA A 204 11.68 5.06 -19.45
C ALA A 204 11.00 6.13 -18.54
N VAL A 205 10.97 5.88 -17.23
CA VAL A 205 10.54 6.87 -16.24
C VAL A 205 11.69 7.83 -15.90
N LEU A 206 12.92 7.31 -15.90
CA LEU A 206 14.14 8.12 -15.78
C LEU A 206 14.87 8.21 -17.11
N PRO A 207 15.61 9.31 -17.36
CA PRO A 207 16.49 9.43 -18.51
C PRO A 207 17.53 8.28 -18.58
N PRO A 208 17.90 7.80 -19.78
CA PRO A 208 18.90 6.73 -19.95
C PRO A 208 20.27 7.01 -19.33
N ASN A 209 20.64 8.29 -19.26
CA ASN A 209 21.88 8.80 -18.67
C ASN A 209 21.76 9.12 -17.17
N TRP A 210 20.59 8.93 -16.56
CA TRP A 210 20.41 9.19 -15.14
C TRP A 210 21.29 8.26 -14.31
N LYS A 211 22.06 8.83 -13.38
CA LYS A 211 22.97 8.09 -12.50
C LYS A 211 22.91 8.69 -11.10
N TYR A 212 22.89 7.80 -10.12
CA TYR A 212 23.07 8.20 -8.73
C TYR A 212 24.55 8.48 -8.47
N GLU A 213 24.85 9.71 -8.09
CA GLU A 213 26.18 10.11 -7.64
C GLU A 213 26.08 10.71 -6.26
N SER A 214 26.88 10.20 -5.34
CA SER A 214 26.72 10.58 -3.95
C SER A 214 27.13 12.02 -3.63
N ALA A 215 27.97 12.62 -4.48
CA ALA A 215 28.37 14.01 -4.36
C ALA A 215 27.21 14.97 -4.69
N THR A 216 26.42 14.63 -5.71
CA THR A 216 25.26 15.44 -6.16
C THR A 216 23.97 15.05 -5.45
N ALA A 217 23.94 13.89 -4.78
CA ALA A 217 22.78 13.37 -4.09
C ALA A 217 22.16 14.36 -3.09
N SER A 218 22.96 15.14 -2.37
CA SER A 218 22.44 16.15 -1.42
C SER A 218 21.56 17.20 -2.12
N ALA A 219 21.94 17.65 -3.32
CA ALA A 219 21.19 18.64 -4.08
C ALA A 219 19.85 18.12 -4.61
N LEU A 220 19.68 16.80 -4.71
CA LEU A 220 18.46 16.16 -5.25
C LEU A 220 17.35 15.94 -4.20
N VAL A 221 17.67 16.04 -2.91
CA VAL A 221 16.76 15.66 -1.80
C VAL A 221 16.58 16.73 -0.73
N ASN A 222 17.18 17.92 -0.93
CA ASN A 222 16.99 19.08 -0.06
C ASN A 222 15.68 19.81 -0.32
#